data_AF-A0AA97HY14-F1
#
_entry.id   AF-A0AA97HY14-F1
#
_cell.length_a   1.000
_cell.length_b   1.000
_cell.length_c   1.000
_cell.angle_alpha   90.00
_cell.angle_beta   90.00
_cell.angle_gamma   90.00
#
_symmetry.space_group_name_H-M   'P 1'
#
loop_
_entity.id
_entity.type
_entity.pdbx_description
1 polymer ?
#
loop_
_entity_poly.entity_id
_entity_poly.type
_entity_poly.pdbx_seq_one_letter_code
_entity_poly.pdbx_strand_id
1 'polypeptide(L)' 'MSKVRVNNRKVCCHGDENDEGSGHPLIYLDMGEEEEIACPYCEKTFVHDCTVEAVGELTRDEL' A
#
# COMPACT_ATOMS: atom_id res chain seq x y z
N MET A 1 2.00 2.91 -13.21
CA MET A 1 0.82 3.28 -12.40
C MET A 1 0.23 2.01 -11.78
N SER A 2 0.59 1.71 -10.54
CA SER A 2 0.13 0.51 -9.82
C SER A 2 -0.92 0.91 -8.79
N LYS A 3 -2.16 0.41 -8.96
CA LYS A 3 -3.28 0.67 -8.04
C LYS A 3 -3.48 -0.52 -7.12
N VAL A 4 -3.58 -0.28 -5.82
CA VAL A 4 -3.77 -1.29 -4.77
C VAL A 4 -5.08 -1.00 -4.06
N ARG A 5 -5.96 -2.00 -3.95
CA ARG A 5 -7.22 -1.87 -3.21
C ARG A 5 -7.02 -2.29 -1.77
N VAL A 6 -7.53 -1.51 -0.84
CA VAL A 6 -7.39 -1.72 0.60
C VAL A 6 -8.73 -1.56 1.30
N ASN A 7 -8.99 -2.41 2.28
CA ASN A 7 -10.20 -2.28 3.09
C ASN A 7 -10.09 -1.17 4.14
N ASN A 8 -8.87 -0.78 4.51
CA ASN A 8 -8.65 0.19 5.57
C ASN A 8 -8.25 1.55 4.99
N ARG A 9 -8.73 2.64 5.60
CA ARG A 9 -8.36 4.00 5.22
C ARG A 9 -6.95 4.40 5.64
N LYS A 10 -6.41 3.65 6.62
CA LYS A 10 -5.04 3.77 7.09
C LYS A 10 -4.22 2.68 6.42
N VAL A 11 -3.27 3.07 5.59
CA VAL A 11 -2.38 2.16 4.88
C VAL A 11 -0.93 2.41 5.28
N CYS A 12 -0.14 1.35 5.28
CA CYS A 12 1.29 1.43 5.43
C CYS A 12 1.94 1.13 4.08
N CYS A 13 2.91 1.95 3.69
CA CYS A 13 3.73 1.70 2.51
C CYS A 13 5.16 1.48 2.99
N HIS A 14 5.68 0.28 2.76
CA HIS A 14 7.01 -0.16 3.22
C HIS A 14 8.15 0.25 2.29
N GLY A 15 7.85 0.97 1.20
CA GLY A 15 8.78 1.08 0.08
C GLY A 15 8.91 -0.25 -0.66
N ASP A 16 9.41 -0.22 -1.89
CA ASP A 16 9.79 -1.46 -2.58
C ASP A 16 11.28 -1.70 -2.32
N GLU A 17 11.59 -2.80 -1.62
CA GLU A 17 12.97 -3.22 -1.36
C GLU A 17 13.70 -3.71 -2.62
N ASN A 18 12.96 -3.99 -3.71
CA ASN A 18 13.50 -4.45 -4.99
C ASN A 18 13.81 -3.31 -5.97
N ASP A 19 13.38 -2.07 -5.69
CA ASP A 19 13.60 -0.95 -6.59
C ASP A 19 14.84 -0.15 -6.14
N GLU A 20 15.93 -0.34 -6.89
CA GLU A 20 17.35 0.02 -6.71
C GLU A 20 17.70 1.47 -6.28
N GLY A 21 16.75 2.27 -5.81
CA GLY A 21 17.04 3.61 -5.30
C GLY A 21 15.85 4.44 -4.80
N SER A 22 14.63 3.90 -4.83
CA SER A 22 13.40 4.65 -4.49
C SER A 22 12.58 4.06 -3.34
N GLY A 23 13.11 3.04 -2.65
CA GLY A 23 12.51 2.46 -1.46
C GLY A 23 12.54 3.41 -0.27
N HIS A 24 11.46 4.16 -0.07
CA HIS A 24 11.29 5.04 1.10
C HIS A 24 11.08 4.21 2.39
N PRO A 25 11.37 4.77 3.57
CA PRO A 25 11.09 4.09 4.83
C PRO A 25 9.59 3.84 5.02
N LEU A 26 9.24 2.94 5.94
CA LEU A 26 7.85 2.71 6.33
C LEU A 26 7.16 4.03 6.67
N ILE A 27 6.16 4.40 5.87
CA ILE A 27 5.27 5.53 6.14
C ILE A 27 3.84 5.03 6.31
N TYR A 28 3.09 5.77 7.11
CA TYR A 28 1.65 5.59 7.28
C TYR A 28 0.93 6.72 6.55
N LEU A 29 0.04 6.34 5.64
CA LEU A 29 -0.81 7.23 4.88
C LEU A 29 -2.24 7.08 5.41
N ASP A 30 -2.89 8.20 5.71
CA ASP A 30 -4.28 8.25 6.16
C ASP A 30 -5.11 8.91 5.05
N MET A 31 -6.07 8.17 4.50
CA MET A 31 -6.98 8.68 3.47
C MET A 31 -8.03 9.66 4.03
N GLY A 32 -8.24 9.71 5.35
CA GLY A 32 -9.26 10.55 5.98
C GLY A 32 -10.67 10.29 5.45
N GLU A 33 -11.20 11.27 4.71
CA GLU A 33 -12.51 11.23 4.04
C GLU A 33 -12.41 10.90 2.54
N GLU A 34 -11.20 10.79 1.99
CA GLU A 34 -10.94 10.48 0.59
C GLU A 34 -11.04 8.96 0.33
N GLU A 35 -11.35 8.61 -0.92
CA GLU A 35 -11.49 7.22 -1.36
C GLU A 35 -10.19 6.66 -1.95
N GLU A 36 -9.20 7.51 -2.24
CA GLU A 36 -7.89 7.11 -2.72
C GLU A 36 -6.78 8.01 -2.18
N ILE A 37 -5.58 7.45 -1.99
CA ILE A 37 -4.37 8.21 -1.62
C ILE A 37 -3.16 7.68 -2.38
N ALA A 38 -2.32 8.58 -2.87
CA ALA A 38 -1.07 8.21 -3.54
C ALA A 38 0.11 8.32 -2.57
N CYS A 39 0.98 7.31 -2.59
CA CYS A 39 2.27 7.40 -1.91
C CYS A 39 3.17 8.40 -2.66
N PRO A 40 3.71 9.43 -1.99
CA PRO A 40 4.53 10.46 -2.63
C PRO A 40 5.92 9.97 -3.08
N TYR A 41 6.27 8.72 -2.76
CA TYR A 41 7.57 8.12 -3.06
C TYR A 41 7.48 6.98 -4.08
N CYS A 42 6.60 6.00 -3.85
CA CYS A 42 6.45 4.83 -4.74
C CYS A 42 5.49 5.05 -5.91
N GLU A 43 4.79 6.19 -5.96
CA GLU A 43 3.71 6.45 -6.92
C GLU A 43 2.62 5.35 -6.92
N LYS A 44 2.52 4.55 -5.84
CA LYS A 44 1.46 3.56 -5.64
C LYS A 44 0.21 4.29 -5.16
N THR A 45 -0.90 4.04 -5.83
CA THR A 45 -2.21 4.59 -5.45
C THR A 45 -2.97 3.54 -4.68
N PHE A 46 -3.33 3.85 -3.43
CA PHE A 46 -4.18 3.03 -2.60
C PHE A 46 -5.62 3.50 -2.76
N VAL A 47 -6.55 2.57 -2.96
CA VAL A 47 -7.98 2.87 -3.12
C VAL A 47 -8.74 2.14 -2.02
N HIS A 48 -9.54 2.86 -1.25
CA HIS A 48 -10.41 2.30 -0.24
C HIS A 48 -11.56 1.54 -0.90
N ASP A 49 -11.60 0.24 -0.71
CA ASP A 49 -12.64 -0.64 -1.22
C ASP A 49 -13.10 -1.55 -0.08
N CYS A 50 -14.29 -1.28 0.48
CA CYS A 50 -14.83 -2.06 1.59
C CYS A 50 -15.21 -3.50 1.20
N THR A 51 -15.11 -3.84 -0.10
CA THR A 51 -15.39 -5.17 -0.63
C THR A 51 -14.16 -6.08 -0.68
N VAL A 52 -12.94 -5.57 -0.43
CA VAL A 52 -11.72 -6.40 -0.43
C VAL A 52 -11.39 -6.88 0.98
N GLU A 53 -11.03 -8.15 1.12
CA GLU A 53 -10.45 -8.69 2.35
C GLU A 53 -9.02 -8.14 2.48
N ALA A 54 -8.60 -7.73 3.68
CA ALA A 54 -7.28 -7.12 3.88
C ALA A 54 -6.18 -8.08 3.40
N VAL A 55 -5.36 -7.65 2.44
CA VAL A 55 -4.21 -8.41 1.95
C VAL A 55 -3.13 -8.37 3.02
N GLY A 56 -3.28 -9.23 4.03
CA GLY A 56 -2.14 -9.72 4.78
C GLY A 56 -1.31 -10.53 3.82
N GLU A 57 -0.12 -10.04 3.50
CA GLU A 57 0.91 -10.84 2.85
C GLU A 57 1.20 -12.04 3.76
N LEU A 58 0.55 -13.17 3.47
CA LEU A 58 1.02 -14.48 3.87
C LEU A 58 2.18 -14.78 2.93
N THR A 59 3.39 -14.44 3.37
CA THR A 59 4.59 -15.07 2.83
C THR A 59 4.34 -16.57 2.87
N ARG A 60 4.20 -17.18 1.70
CA ARG A 60 4.37 -18.62 1.57
C ARG A 60 5.87 -18.85 1.62
N ASP A 61 6.41 -18.74 2.82
CA ASP A 61 7.41 -19.69 3.25
C ASP A 61 6.82 -21.10 3.03
N GLU A 62 7.67 -22.04 2.61
CA GLU A 62 7.41 -23.47 2.37
C GLU A 62 7.02 -23.88 0.92
N LEU A 63 8.05 -24.09 0.07
CA LEU A 63 8.53 -25.46 -0.21
C LEU A 63 9.97 -25.48 -0.78
#